data_AF-A0A1V0TKF7-F1
#
_entry.id   AF-A0A1V0TKF7-F1
#
_cell.length_a   1.000
_cell.length_b   1.000
_cell.length_c   1.000
_cell.angle_alpha   90.00
_cell.angle_beta   90.00
_cell.angle_gamma   90.00
#
_symmetry.space_group_name_H-M   'P 1'
#
loop_
_entity.id
_entity.type
_entity.pdbx_description
1 polymer ?
#
loop_
_entity_poly.entity_id
_entity_poly.type
_entity_poly.pdbx_seq_one_letter_code
_entity_poly.pdbx_strand_id
1 'polypeptide(L)'
;MGGATKNNVSTTYLGERFMRHPLTGRNLKELKIADKAAAILERDKERLKRKAEKKAPDGTDRYVAPTGFSLNKGRFGDFPDDQDAAHERGWRAYMTVGVPLVEERGDIVQPPPDVISKQTYVNRTDPKPTTWSHTVEFSISNTISWSLQGQVQLTFGAKTTASLQQQLQKSMAMNQSEKMTLKNSKDNQGVDAESQSQMTSTTTATSTATGTGELSAQLMLGITASVSGSLTTSFKTSSTLNGEVGSRVDVLATQRRQVRRFDYEFPVSFGGWVALYYPEPVEVKETRPDGPQAREPKYAKVIAWKLGETGTAAEAFDLTDEGKPFMQKGEAEVVSTLAGVHEVFELEKLEFDIKRHPLHKGDGKEQESPRKTPVELATGFGTADGLALDLVNQKAYVTDRYNGGKLYKVDLASGGTDWVLETPGEVNAVALDLPGNKAYVADYSGKRLFTVNLSDRSISPVRGAEGMYAYGVALDLPGNKVYVTDVINGKLIEFGLNSESAVKQRSWDVPRAAGVALNGGKAYIGQYDRNGLYEIDLEADNGVPKAVATSLGYSVRVALDGVGNAYVSDSYGNKLHEVVVADGEAKGRHRVVADGLGTVCGLGLDHDNGWIYVSNREGKLLRISGVLPDASATS
;
A
#
# COMPACT_ATOMS: atom_id res chain seq x y z
N MET A 1 28.35 40.96 -0.12
CA MET A 1 29.41 40.15 -0.76
C MET A 1 29.54 38.85 0.02
N GLY A 2 29.60 37.71 -0.69
CA GLY A 2 29.97 36.39 -0.17
C GLY A 2 28.82 35.57 0.45
N GLY A 3 28.17 34.71 -0.35
CA GLY A 3 27.26 33.64 0.12
C GLY A 3 27.99 32.47 0.78
N ALA A 4 27.51 31.23 0.87
CA ALA A 4 26.23 30.54 0.64
C ALA A 4 26.38 29.14 1.28
N THR A 5 25.29 28.42 1.53
CA THR A 5 25.31 26.96 1.33
C THR A 5 23.98 26.45 0.83
N LYS A 6 23.99 26.00 -0.43
CA LYS A 6 23.04 25.05 -0.99
C LYS A 6 22.91 23.86 -0.06
N ASN A 7 21.68 23.43 0.23
CA ASN A 7 21.42 22.05 0.61
C ASN A 7 20.88 21.32 -0.63
N ASN A 8 21.61 20.29 -1.08
CA ASN A 8 21.24 19.44 -2.21
C ASN A 8 20.40 18.22 -1.78
N VAL A 9 19.76 18.26 -0.61
CA VAL A 9 18.90 17.17 -0.12
C VAL A 9 17.71 17.73 0.67
N SER A 10 16.59 17.88 -0.04
CA SER A 10 15.17 17.91 0.40
C SER A 10 14.36 19.08 -0.18
N THR A 11 13.20 18.72 -0.73
CA THR A 11 12.21 19.57 -1.42
C THR A 11 11.23 20.23 -0.45
N THR A 12 11.71 20.85 0.62
CA THR A 12 10.83 21.53 1.58
C THR A 12 10.67 22.99 1.17
N TYR A 13 9.51 23.32 0.59
CA TYR A 13 9.19 24.66 0.07
C TYR A 13 8.65 25.58 1.19
N LEU A 14 9.20 26.79 1.31
CA LEU A 14 8.75 27.83 2.25
C LEU A 14 7.77 28.79 1.54
N GLY A 15 6.49 28.73 1.89
CA GLY A 15 5.48 29.67 1.39
C GLY A 15 5.37 30.93 2.25
N GLU A 16 5.84 32.07 1.76
CA GLU A 16 5.63 33.36 2.42
C GLU A 16 4.18 33.86 2.23
N ARG A 17 3.32 33.71 3.25
CA ARG A 17 2.16 34.59 3.52
C ARG A 17 1.59 34.32 4.92
N PHE A 18 2.10 35.04 5.92
CA PHE A 18 1.52 35.06 7.27
C PHE A 18 0.15 35.76 7.23
N MET A 19 -0.94 35.01 7.38
CA MET A 19 -2.28 35.59 7.52
C MET A 19 -2.57 35.87 9.00
N ARG A 20 -2.92 37.12 9.31
CA ARG A 20 -3.33 37.55 10.66
C ARG A 20 -4.83 37.42 10.81
N HIS A 21 -5.26 36.64 11.79
CA HIS A 21 -6.67 36.43 12.12
C HIS A 21 -7.00 37.05 13.49
N PRO A 22 -8.13 37.77 13.64
CA PRO A 22 -8.51 38.30 14.94
C PRO A 22 -8.76 37.17 15.94
N LEU A 23 -8.24 37.30 17.16
CA LEU A 23 -8.43 36.30 18.22
C LEU A 23 -9.88 36.37 18.75
N THR A 24 -10.74 35.46 18.32
CA THR A 24 -12.18 35.52 18.63
C THR A 24 -12.51 34.91 20.00
N GLY A 25 -13.70 35.21 20.54
CA GLY A 25 -14.19 34.60 21.77
C GLY A 25 -14.33 33.07 21.69
N ARG A 26 -14.54 32.51 20.49
CA ARG A 26 -14.52 31.06 20.29
C ARG A 26 -13.11 30.51 20.44
N ASN A 27 -12.11 31.17 19.85
CA ASN A 27 -10.71 30.75 19.98
C ASN A 27 -10.22 30.79 21.43
N LEU A 28 -10.64 31.82 22.19
CA LEU A 28 -10.32 31.92 23.62
C LEU A 28 -10.87 30.74 24.43
N LYS A 29 -12.05 30.21 24.04
CA LYS A 29 -12.63 28.99 24.64
C LYS A 29 -11.91 27.72 24.19
N GLU A 30 -11.61 27.60 22.91
CA GLU A 30 -10.85 26.47 22.34
C GLU A 30 -9.48 26.33 23.03
N LEU A 31 -8.78 27.45 23.22
CA LEU A 31 -7.50 27.53 23.95
C LEU A 31 -7.60 27.34 25.46
N LYS A 32 -8.83 27.28 26.02
CA LYS A 32 -9.09 27.20 27.46
C LYS A 32 -8.38 28.31 28.25
N ILE A 33 -8.36 29.53 27.73
CA ILE A 33 -7.64 30.66 28.36
C ILE A 33 -8.18 30.96 29.76
N ALA A 34 -9.49 30.80 29.98
CA ALA A 34 -10.10 31.00 31.30
C ALA A 34 -9.51 30.03 32.35
N ASP A 35 -9.41 28.74 32.01
CA ASP A 35 -8.87 27.71 32.89
C ASP A 35 -7.38 27.93 33.18
N LYS A 36 -6.64 28.48 32.20
CA LYS A 36 -5.20 28.73 32.29
C LYS A 36 -4.84 30.11 32.86
N ALA A 37 -5.80 31.02 33.06
CA ALA A 37 -5.53 32.44 33.33
C ALA A 37 -4.62 32.68 34.55
N ALA A 38 -4.89 32.00 35.67
CA ALA A 38 -4.08 32.11 36.88
C ALA A 38 -2.64 31.60 36.67
N ALA A 39 -2.48 30.49 35.94
CA ALA A 39 -1.18 29.93 35.63
C ALA A 39 -0.37 30.83 34.69
N ILE A 40 -1.01 31.45 33.69
CA ILE A 40 -0.37 32.41 32.77
C ILE A 40 0.15 33.63 33.54
N LEU A 41 -0.69 34.20 34.41
CA LEU A 41 -0.32 35.36 35.23
C LEU A 41 0.81 35.05 36.21
N GLU A 42 0.77 33.90 36.89
CA GLU A 42 1.81 33.52 37.84
C GLU A 42 3.14 33.22 37.15
N ARG A 43 3.10 32.54 35.99
CA ARG A 43 4.31 32.25 35.19
C ARG A 43 5.00 33.55 34.74
N ASP A 44 4.23 34.52 34.26
CA ASP A 44 4.79 35.76 33.71
C ASP A 44 4.95 36.88 34.75
N LYS A 45 4.60 36.63 36.01
CA LYS A 45 4.49 37.61 37.09
C LYS A 45 5.69 38.53 37.24
N GLU A 46 6.89 37.96 37.28
CA GLU A 46 8.14 38.74 37.43
C GLU A 46 8.41 39.63 36.22
N ARG A 47 8.12 39.14 35.01
CA ARG A 47 8.28 39.88 33.75
C ARG A 47 7.27 41.02 33.61
N LEU A 48 6.06 40.82 34.12
CA LEU A 48 4.96 41.78 34.01
C LEU A 48 4.97 42.84 35.12
N LYS A 49 5.99 42.87 35.98
CA LYS A 49 6.10 43.88 37.04
C LYS A 49 6.29 45.27 36.47
N ARG A 50 5.59 46.23 37.06
CA ARG A 50 5.59 47.62 36.62
C ARG A 50 5.69 48.58 37.80
N LYS A 51 6.44 49.67 37.62
CA LYS A 51 6.64 50.69 38.65
C LYS A 51 5.30 51.36 39.02
N ALA A 52 4.94 51.29 40.29
CA ALA A 52 3.75 51.91 40.85
C ALA A 52 3.91 53.43 40.97
N GLU A 53 2.78 54.15 40.88
CA GLU A 53 2.72 55.58 41.18
C GLU A 53 3.05 55.86 42.66
N LYS A 54 2.54 55.00 43.55
CA LYS A 54 2.77 55.09 45.00
C LYS A 54 4.09 54.42 45.37
N LYS A 55 5.04 55.23 45.83
CA LYS A 55 6.30 54.79 46.44
C LYS A 55 6.06 53.99 47.72
N ALA A 56 7.05 53.18 48.09
CA ALA A 56 7.07 52.51 49.38
C ALA A 56 7.21 53.53 50.53
N PRO A 57 6.85 53.16 51.78
CA PRO A 57 6.97 54.06 52.93
C PRO A 57 8.38 54.63 53.17
N ASP A 58 9.41 53.94 52.67
CA ASP A 58 10.83 54.33 52.72
C ASP A 58 11.26 55.25 51.56
N GLY A 59 10.32 55.64 50.68
CA GLY A 59 10.57 56.51 49.52
C GLY A 59 11.14 55.80 48.28
N THR A 60 11.32 54.48 48.33
CA THR A 60 11.82 53.68 47.19
C THR A 60 10.72 53.38 46.17
N ASP A 61 11.15 53.06 44.95
CA ASP A 61 10.25 52.67 43.87
C ASP A 61 9.69 51.27 44.13
N ARG A 62 8.37 51.12 44.05
CA ARG A 62 7.69 49.83 44.20
C ARG A 62 7.26 49.28 42.85
N TYR A 63 7.34 47.96 42.69
CA TYR A 63 6.91 47.26 41.49
C TYR A 63 5.74 46.33 41.83
N VAL A 64 4.70 46.38 41.00
CA VAL A 64 3.48 45.59 41.18
C VAL A 64 3.25 44.75 39.94
N ALA A 65 2.72 43.54 40.14
CA ALA A 65 2.34 42.61 39.08
C ALA A 65 0.84 42.74 38.77
N PRO A 66 0.40 42.42 37.54
CA PRO A 66 -1.01 42.45 37.18
C PRO A 66 -1.77 41.30 37.86
N THR A 67 -3.05 41.51 38.14
CA THR A 67 -3.95 40.49 38.72
C THR A 67 -4.99 39.97 37.71
N GLY A 68 -5.12 40.65 36.57
CA GLY A 68 -6.04 40.26 35.51
C GLY A 68 -5.56 40.75 34.15
N PHE A 69 -6.11 40.16 33.10
CA PHE A 69 -5.83 40.59 31.73
C PHE A 69 -7.06 40.47 30.83
N SER A 70 -7.07 41.24 29.75
CA SER A 70 -8.10 41.17 28.71
C SER A 70 -7.47 40.99 27.32
N LEU A 71 -8.01 40.03 26.57
CA LEU A 71 -7.67 39.75 25.17
C LEU A 71 -8.91 40.01 24.31
N ASN A 72 -8.83 41.02 23.45
CA ASN A 72 -10.00 41.51 22.73
C ASN A 72 -11.19 41.75 23.69
N LYS A 73 -12.27 40.99 23.57
CA LYS A 73 -13.46 41.11 24.43
C LYS A 73 -13.45 40.18 25.65
N GLY A 74 -12.51 39.24 25.72
CA GLY A 74 -12.38 38.34 26.86
C GLY A 74 -11.73 39.06 28.04
N ARG A 75 -12.21 38.77 29.25
CA ARG A 75 -11.65 39.21 30.54
C ARG A 75 -11.27 37.97 31.34
N PHE A 76 -10.10 37.97 31.97
CA PHE A 76 -9.50 36.81 32.63
C PHE A 76 -8.79 37.22 33.92
N GLY A 77 -8.73 36.31 34.90
CA GLY A 77 -8.24 36.63 36.25
C GLY A 77 -9.14 37.67 36.92
N ASP A 78 -8.53 38.59 37.67
CA ASP A 78 -9.26 39.65 38.40
C ASP A 78 -9.50 40.90 37.54
N PHE A 79 -9.59 40.75 36.20
CA PHE A 79 -9.85 41.88 35.32
C PHE A 79 -11.32 42.33 35.50
N PRO A 80 -11.58 43.53 36.01
CA PRO A 80 -12.91 43.90 36.46
C PRO A 80 -13.83 44.28 35.28
N ASP A 81 -15.13 44.07 35.46
CA ASP A 81 -16.15 44.35 34.44
C ASP A 81 -16.41 45.84 34.20
N ASP A 82 -16.03 46.71 35.15
CA ASP A 82 -16.16 48.16 35.07
C ASP A 82 -15.03 48.83 34.26
N GLN A 83 -14.00 48.07 33.87
CA GLN A 83 -12.91 48.53 33.02
C GLN A 83 -13.14 48.11 31.57
N ASP A 84 -12.87 49.06 30.66
CA ASP A 84 -12.88 48.78 29.23
C ASP A 84 -11.93 47.62 28.91
N ALA A 85 -12.42 46.63 28.18
CA ALA A 85 -11.65 45.51 27.67
C ALA A 85 -10.64 45.98 26.59
N ALA A 86 -9.67 45.12 26.24
CA ALA A 86 -8.69 45.45 25.21
C ALA A 86 -9.35 45.90 23.90
N HIS A 87 -10.44 45.24 23.49
CA HIS A 87 -11.17 45.57 22.27
C HIS A 87 -11.80 46.98 22.30
N GLU A 88 -12.37 47.39 23.43
CA GLU A 88 -12.99 48.71 23.61
C GLU A 88 -11.92 49.81 23.55
N ARG A 89 -10.70 49.50 24.01
CA ARG A 89 -9.52 50.39 23.96
C ARG A 89 -8.84 50.47 22.59
N GLY A 90 -9.33 49.74 21.59
CA GLY A 90 -8.68 49.64 20.27
C GLY A 90 -7.46 48.71 20.25
N TRP A 91 -7.16 48.03 21.36
CA TRP A 91 -6.05 47.09 21.48
C TRP A 91 -6.50 45.73 20.95
N ARG A 92 -5.86 45.25 19.89
CA ARG A 92 -6.28 44.06 19.18
C ARG A 92 -5.27 42.95 19.39
N ALA A 93 -5.75 41.80 19.84
CA ALA A 93 -5.02 40.54 19.81
C ALA A 93 -5.40 39.77 18.55
N TYR A 94 -4.41 39.18 17.89
CA TYR A 94 -4.57 38.37 16.70
C TYR A 94 -3.72 37.11 16.82
N MET A 95 -4.04 36.12 15.99
CA MET A 95 -3.23 34.93 15.78
C MET A 95 -2.64 34.98 14.38
N THR A 96 -1.42 34.48 14.25
CA THR A 96 -0.74 34.32 12.98
C THR A 96 -0.56 32.84 12.74
N VAL A 97 -0.99 32.38 11.57
CA VAL A 97 -0.71 31.01 11.12
C VAL A 97 0.58 31.06 10.33
N GLY A 98 1.59 30.32 10.79
CA GLY A 98 2.88 30.22 10.13
C GLY A 98 2.87 29.23 8.97
N VAL A 99 4.03 29.02 8.37
CA VAL A 99 4.20 28.10 7.24
C VAL A 99 3.97 26.67 7.72
N PRO A 100 3.11 25.88 7.08
CA PRO A 100 2.94 24.48 7.45
C PRO A 100 4.18 23.69 7.12
N LEU A 101 4.53 22.76 8.01
CA LEU A 101 5.33 21.61 7.66
C LEU A 101 4.38 20.56 7.06
N VAL A 102 4.67 20.09 5.86
CA VAL A 102 3.85 19.07 5.18
C VAL A 102 4.75 17.89 4.85
N GLU A 103 4.35 16.70 5.28
CA GLU A 103 5.04 15.44 5.02
C GLU A 103 4.13 14.51 4.23
N GLU A 104 4.65 13.95 3.14
CA GLU A 104 3.95 12.92 2.38
C GLU A 104 4.24 11.54 2.97
N ARG A 105 3.18 10.75 3.17
CA ARG A 105 3.29 9.36 3.61
C ARG A 105 3.67 8.46 2.44
N GLY A 106 4.78 7.75 2.58
CA GLY A 106 5.30 6.81 1.57
C GLY A 106 4.76 5.38 1.71
N ASP A 107 4.07 5.05 2.81
CA ASP A 107 3.55 3.73 3.14
C ASP A 107 2.15 3.45 2.58
N ILE A 108 1.83 4.04 1.42
CA ILE A 108 0.51 3.93 0.79
C ILE A 108 0.58 3.00 -0.42
N VAL A 109 -0.15 1.89 -0.34
CA VAL A 109 -0.36 0.98 -1.47
C VAL A 109 -1.22 1.68 -2.52
N GLN A 110 -0.69 1.82 -3.73
CA GLN A 110 -1.40 2.45 -4.84
C GLN A 110 -2.45 1.51 -5.43
N PRO A 111 -3.64 2.01 -5.80
CA PRO A 111 -4.66 1.18 -6.43
C PRO A 111 -4.21 0.71 -7.82
N PRO A 112 -4.64 -0.47 -8.27
CA PRO A 112 -4.34 -0.96 -9.61
C PRO A 112 -4.98 -0.06 -10.69
N PRO A 113 -4.48 -0.10 -11.94
CA PRO A 113 -5.10 0.63 -13.05
C PRO A 113 -6.55 0.18 -13.31
N ASP A 114 -7.45 1.14 -13.48
CA ASP A 114 -8.83 0.88 -13.89
C ASP A 114 -8.90 0.72 -15.41
N VAL A 115 -9.69 -0.25 -15.89
CA VAL A 115 -10.05 -0.34 -17.31
C VAL A 115 -11.32 0.46 -17.55
N ILE A 116 -11.22 1.55 -18.33
CA ILE A 116 -12.37 2.39 -18.69
C ILE A 116 -13.18 1.73 -19.82
N SER A 117 -12.49 1.21 -20.83
CA SER A 117 -13.12 0.57 -21.98
C SER A 117 -12.18 -0.47 -22.57
N LYS A 118 -12.72 -1.62 -22.98
CA LYS A 118 -12.02 -2.59 -23.81
C LYS A 118 -12.96 -3.05 -24.91
N GLN A 119 -12.60 -2.81 -26.16
CA GLN A 119 -13.44 -3.17 -27.30
C GLN A 119 -12.63 -3.83 -28.41
N THR A 120 -13.19 -4.90 -28.95
CA THR A 120 -12.60 -5.66 -30.05
C THR A 120 -13.38 -5.39 -31.33
N TYR A 121 -12.70 -4.99 -32.39
CA TYR A 121 -13.28 -4.84 -33.72
C TYR A 121 -12.77 -5.96 -34.60
N VAL A 122 -13.69 -6.65 -35.29
CA VAL A 122 -13.38 -7.78 -36.17
C VAL A 122 -13.93 -7.48 -37.56
N ASN A 123 -13.05 -7.41 -38.55
CA ASN A 123 -13.42 -7.36 -39.96
C ASN A 123 -13.68 -8.78 -40.47
N ARG A 124 -14.93 -9.05 -40.84
CA ARG A 124 -15.39 -10.33 -41.39
C ARG A 124 -15.47 -10.35 -42.92
N THR A 125 -15.01 -9.29 -43.59
CA THR A 125 -15.04 -9.13 -45.05
C THR A 125 -13.67 -9.30 -45.72
N ASP A 126 -12.75 -9.97 -45.04
CA ASP A 126 -11.43 -10.39 -45.56
C ASP A 126 -11.54 -10.91 -47.02
N PRO A 127 -10.80 -10.33 -47.99
CA PRO A 127 -9.64 -9.44 -47.83
C PRO A 127 -9.89 -7.94 -47.96
N LYS A 128 -11.14 -7.46 -47.90
CA LYS A 128 -11.41 -6.01 -47.99
C LYS A 128 -11.21 -5.33 -46.63
N PRO A 129 -10.22 -4.42 -46.46
CA PRO A 129 -10.03 -3.67 -45.23
C PRO A 129 -11.26 -2.82 -44.91
N THR A 130 -11.61 -2.70 -43.62
CA THR A 130 -12.74 -1.89 -43.15
C THR A 130 -12.23 -0.92 -42.09
N THR A 131 -12.75 0.31 -42.11
CA THR A 131 -12.40 1.33 -41.12
C THR A 131 -13.15 1.09 -39.80
N TRP A 132 -12.45 1.32 -38.69
CA TRP A 132 -13.04 1.28 -37.35
C TRP A 132 -12.73 2.59 -36.62
N SER A 133 -13.60 2.93 -35.69
CA SER A 133 -13.46 4.08 -34.80
C SER A 133 -13.96 3.70 -33.41
N HIS A 134 -13.16 4.01 -32.39
CA HIS A 134 -13.48 3.83 -30.99
C HIS A 134 -13.32 5.16 -30.25
N THR A 135 -14.43 5.74 -29.83
CA THR A 135 -14.47 6.95 -29.00
C THR A 135 -14.83 6.57 -27.58
N VAL A 136 -13.98 6.94 -26.63
CA VAL A 136 -14.24 6.81 -25.20
C VAL A 136 -14.35 8.20 -24.61
N GLU A 137 -15.50 8.50 -24.03
CA GLU A 137 -15.72 9.69 -23.22
C GLU A 137 -15.80 9.27 -21.76
N PHE A 138 -14.98 9.89 -20.91
CA PHE A 138 -15.00 9.63 -19.49
C PHE A 138 -14.83 10.91 -18.70
N SER A 139 -15.47 10.96 -17.54
CA SER A 139 -15.35 12.07 -16.60
C SER A 139 -14.57 11.58 -15.40
N ILE A 140 -13.45 12.23 -15.09
CA ILE A 140 -12.69 11.96 -13.86
C ILE A 140 -13.16 12.95 -12.83
N SER A 141 -13.48 12.46 -11.63
CA SER A 141 -13.73 13.29 -10.45
C SER A 141 -12.72 12.95 -9.37
N ASN A 142 -11.91 13.93 -8.99
CA ASN A 142 -10.92 13.82 -7.92
C ASN A 142 -11.46 14.52 -6.68
N THR A 143 -11.55 13.79 -5.58
CA THR A 143 -11.96 14.36 -4.29
C THR A 143 -10.75 14.46 -3.38
N ILE A 144 -10.55 15.66 -2.84
CA ILE A 144 -9.51 15.96 -1.88
C ILE A 144 -10.21 16.19 -0.55
N SER A 145 -9.86 15.40 0.45
CA SER A 145 -10.47 15.45 1.78
C SER A 145 -9.42 15.78 2.82
N TRP A 146 -9.74 16.64 3.77
CA TRP A 146 -8.83 17.01 4.85
C TRP A 146 -9.54 17.10 6.18
N SER A 147 -8.81 16.78 7.25
CA SER A 147 -9.31 16.83 8.62
C SER A 147 -8.21 17.26 9.58
N LEU A 148 -8.60 17.96 10.65
CA LEU A 148 -7.70 18.32 11.73
C LEU A 148 -7.69 17.26 12.84
N GLN A 149 -6.50 16.96 13.38
CA GLN A 149 -6.30 16.04 14.49
C GLN A 149 -5.98 16.83 15.79
N GLY A 150 -6.61 16.46 16.91
CA GLY A 150 -6.26 16.96 18.26
C GLY A 150 -7.42 17.48 19.11
N GLN A 151 -7.21 17.59 20.43
CA GLN A 151 -8.20 17.99 21.44
C GLN A 151 -8.57 19.50 21.42
N VAL A 152 -7.85 20.34 20.67
CA VAL A 152 -8.12 21.78 20.55
C VAL A 152 -8.03 22.18 19.08
N GLN A 153 -9.17 22.32 18.42
CA GLN A 153 -9.27 22.83 17.04
C GLN A 153 -9.48 24.35 17.10
N LEU A 154 -8.56 25.17 16.58
CA LEU A 154 -8.77 26.61 16.47
C LEU A 154 -9.62 26.93 15.24
N THR A 155 -10.77 27.58 15.45
CA THR A 155 -11.65 28.00 14.36
C THR A 155 -11.19 29.33 13.76
N PHE A 156 -10.72 29.35 12.50
CA PHE A 156 -10.15 30.55 11.85
C PHE A 156 -11.15 31.50 11.16
N GLY A 157 -12.46 31.35 11.41
CA GLY A 157 -13.52 32.25 10.94
C GLY A 157 -13.92 32.01 9.47
N ALA A 158 -15.19 31.65 9.25
CA ALA A 158 -15.71 31.09 8.00
C ALA A 158 -15.84 32.04 6.77
N LYS A 159 -15.28 33.26 6.79
CA LYS A 159 -15.54 34.27 5.73
C LYS A 159 -14.41 34.48 4.72
N THR A 160 -13.21 33.96 4.95
CA THR A 160 -12.08 34.04 4.00
C THR A 160 -12.02 32.86 3.02
N THR A 161 -12.84 31.82 3.24
CA THR A 161 -12.84 30.57 2.48
C THR A 161 -13.45 30.72 1.08
N ALA A 162 -14.48 31.54 0.88
CA ALA A 162 -15.19 31.59 -0.41
C ALA A 162 -14.36 32.20 -1.55
N SER A 163 -13.67 33.31 -1.30
CA SER A 163 -12.81 33.96 -2.31
C SER A 163 -11.55 33.16 -2.61
N LEU A 164 -11.03 32.45 -1.60
CA LEU A 164 -9.86 31.59 -1.72
C LEU A 164 -10.19 30.27 -2.43
N GLN A 165 -11.35 29.68 -2.13
CA GLN A 165 -11.92 28.55 -2.85
C GLN A 165 -12.19 28.90 -4.32
N GLN A 166 -12.62 30.13 -4.63
CA GLN A 166 -12.75 30.63 -6.00
C GLN A 166 -11.41 30.82 -6.70
N GLN A 167 -10.38 31.33 -6.01
CA GLN A 167 -9.03 31.46 -6.58
C GLN A 167 -8.39 30.09 -6.84
N LEU A 168 -8.60 29.11 -5.96
CA LEU A 168 -8.16 27.72 -6.14
C LEU A 168 -8.87 27.02 -7.29
N GLN A 169 -10.20 27.17 -7.40
CA GLN A 169 -10.94 26.68 -8.57
C GLN A 169 -10.40 27.28 -9.87
N LYS A 170 -9.96 28.55 -9.85
CA LYS A 170 -9.42 29.25 -11.01
C LYS A 170 -7.98 28.85 -11.37
N SER A 171 -7.12 28.54 -10.40
CA SER A 171 -5.77 28.01 -10.67
C SER A 171 -5.81 26.54 -11.12
N MET A 172 -6.77 25.75 -10.64
CA MET A 172 -6.96 24.35 -11.05
C MET A 172 -7.64 24.17 -12.41
N ALA A 173 -8.29 25.21 -12.95
CA ALA A 173 -8.73 25.22 -14.34
C ALA A 173 -7.54 25.20 -15.33
N MET A 174 -6.31 25.41 -14.84
CA MET A 174 -5.07 25.30 -15.59
C MET A 174 -4.48 23.89 -15.46
N ASN A 175 -5.23 22.85 -15.83
CA ASN A 175 -4.73 21.47 -15.87
C ASN A 175 -4.16 21.15 -17.26
N GLN A 176 -2.85 20.87 -17.33
CA GLN A 176 -2.26 20.14 -18.45
C GLN A 176 -2.56 18.65 -18.23
N SER A 177 -3.62 18.14 -18.89
CA SER A 177 -3.75 16.69 -19.08
C SER A 177 -2.88 16.30 -20.28
N GLU A 178 -1.79 15.55 -20.06
CA GLU A 178 -1.09 14.89 -21.15
C GLU A 178 -1.90 13.65 -21.58
N LYS A 179 -2.40 13.68 -22.82
CA LYS A 179 -3.02 12.54 -23.47
C LYS A 179 -1.95 11.86 -24.32
N MET A 180 -1.52 10.67 -23.92
CA MET A 180 -0.57 9.88 -24.72
C MET A 180 -1.35 8.85 -25.54
N THR A 181 -1.33 9.02 -26.86
CA THR A 181 -1.90 8.04 -27.80
C THR A 181 -0.76 7.21 -28.37
N LEU A 182 -0.74 5.91 -28.10
CA LEU A 182 0.29 4.99 -28.60
C LEU A 182 -0.34 4.07 -29.67
N LYS A 183 0.22 4.07 -30.88
CA LYS A 183 -0.05 3.07 -31.92
C LYS A 183 1.11 2.09 -31.97
N ASN A 184 0.94 0.89 -31.41
CA ASN A 184 1.95 -0.16 -31.52
C ASN A 184 1.64 -1.04 -32.74
N SER A 185 2.31 -0.77 -33.86
CA SER A 185 2.39 -1.66 -35.02
C SER A 185 3.67 -2.50 -34.95
N LYS A 186 3.61 -3.75 -35.42
CA LYS A 186 4.70 -4.75 -35.36
C LYS A 186 6.00 -4.30 -36.04
N ASP A 187 5.94 -3.32 -36.94
CA ASP A 187 7.07 -2.92 -37.79
C ASP A 187 7.67 -1.54 -37.46
N ASN A 188 7.21 -0.88 -36.39
CA ASN A 188 7.76 0.40 -35.93
C ASN A 188 7.92 1.48 -37.03
N GLN A 189 7.06 1.46 -38.05
CA GLN A 189 7.00 2.51 -39.08
C GLN A 189 5.80 3.42 -38.80
N GLY A 190 6.10 4.59 -38.23
CA GLY A 190 5.15 5.70 -38.05
C GLY A 190 4.96 6.09 -36.58
N VAL A 191 5.82 6.98 -36.08
CA VAL A 191 5.51 7.83 -34.91
C VAL A 191 4.61 8.96 -35.39
N ASP A 192 3.30 8.77 -35.32
CA ASP A 192 2.37 9.91 -35.23
C ASP A 192 2.08 10.15 -33.74
N ALA A 193 3.03 10.80 -33.08
CA ALA A 193 2.80 11.38 -31.77
C ALA A 193 1.91 12.62 -31.93
N GLU A 194 0.59 12.43 -31.95
CA GLU A 194 -0.33 13.56 -31.82
C GLU A 194 -0.54 13.86 -30.32
N SER A 195 0.39 14.63 -29.75
CA SER A 195 0.17 15.31 -28.48
C SER A 195 -0.72 16.52 -28.75
N GLN A 196 -2.02 16.42 -28.46
CA GLN A 196 -2.88 17.59 -28.36
C GLN A 196 -2.99 18.00 -26.88
N SER A 197 -2.28 19.07 -26.52
CA SER A 197 -2.55 19.84 -25.31
C SER A 197 -3.78 20.73 -25.57
N GLN A 198 -4.95 20.32 -25.09
CA GLN A 198 -6.11 21.22 -25.10
C GLN A 198 -5.95 22.28 -24.00
N MET A 199 -5.39 23.43 -24.38
CA MET A 199 -5.51 24.67 -23.62
C MET A 199 -6.91 25.24 -23.78
N THR A 200 -7.70 25.29 -22.71
CA THR A 200 -8.76 26.30 -22.59
C THR A 200 -8.26 27.40 -21.67
N SER A 201 -7.40 28.26 -22.19
CA SER A 201 -6.90 29.44 -21.48
C SER A 201 -7.68 30.68 -21.87
N THR A 202 -8.31 31.32 -20.89
CA THR A 202 -8.36 32.79 -20.75
C THR A 202 -8.27 33.03 -19.23
N THR A 203 -7.23 33.62 -18.65
CA THR A 203 -6.49 34.84 -19.04
C THR A 203 -5.11 34.85 -18.35
N THR A 204 -4.13 35.43 -19.05
CA THR A 204 -2.76 35.84 -18.72
C THR A 204 -2.29 35.77 -17.26
N ALA A 205 -1.41 34.81 -16.95
CA ALA A 205 -0.32 34.96 -15.99
C ALA A 205 0.84 34.06 -16.42
N THR A 206 2.00 34.67 -16.65
CA THR A 206 3.20 34.04 -17.18
C THR A 206 3.92 33.27 -16.08
N SER A 207 3.74 31.95 -16.02
CA SER A 207 4.67 31.05 -15.32
C SER A 207 4.52 29.63 -15.85
N THR A 208 5.56 29.13 -16.50
CA THR A 208 5.73 27.73 -16.91
C THR A 208 5.99 26.88 -15.66
N ALA A 209 5.00 26.07 -15.25
CA ALA A 209 5.16 25.12 -14.15
C ALA A 209 4.79 23.71 -14.64
N THR A 210 5.83 22.91 -14.90
CA THR A 210 5.77 21.46 -15.08
C THR A 210 5.87 20.81 -13.71
N GLY A 211 4.85 20.06 -13.28
CA GLY A 211 4.96 19.14 -12.13
C GLY A 211 3.89 19.32 -11.04
N THR A 212 3.14 18.25 -10.82
CA THR A 212 1.98 18.05 -9.92
C THR A 212 2.19 18.34 -8.42
N GLY A 213 3.39 18.72 -7.99
CA GLY A 213 3.71 19.08 -6.60
C GLY A 213 3.35 20.52 -6.22
N GLU A 214 3.58 21.49 -7.11
CA GLU A 214 3.36 22.91 -6.80
C GLU A 214 1.87 23.27 -6.68
N LEU A 215 1.02 22.66 -7.52
CA LEU A 215 -0.44 22.85 -7.48
C LEU A 215 -1.03 22.31 -6.16
N SER A 216 -0.51 21.19 -5.68
CA SER A 216 -0.97 20.53 -4.44
C SER A 216 -0.56 21.32 -3.17
N ALA A 217 0.63 21.93 -3.17
CA ALA A 217 1.08 22.80 -2.09
C ALA A 217 0.29 24.13 -2.02
N GLN A 218 0.01 24.75 -3.17
CA GLN A 218 -0.86 25.93 -3.25
C GLN A 218 -2.31 25.60 -2.84
N LEU A 219 -2.78 24.39 -3.17
CA LEU A 219 -4.08 23.88 -2.76
C LEU A 219 -4.18 23.71 -1.24
N MET A 220 -3.18 23.10 -0.60
CA MET A 220 -3.13 22.93 0.86
C MET A 220 -3.12 24.28 1.60
N LEU A 221 -2.43 25.28 1.07
CA LEU A 221 -2.40 26.64 1.62
C LEU A 221 -3.76 27.36 1.52
N GLY A 222 -4.58 27.07 0.50
CA GLY A 222 -5.90 27.68 0.36
C GLY A 222 -7.03 26.92 1.08
N ILE A 223 -6.86 25.61 1.26
CA ILE A 223 -7.82 24.70 1.91
C ILE A 223 -7.82 24.86 3.45
N THR A 224 -6.67 25.17 4.04
CA THR A 224 -6.45 25.20 5.51
C THR A 224 -7.08 26.39 6.24
N ALA A 225 -7.80 27.27 5.54
CA ALA A 225 -8.75 28.20 6.15
C ALA A 225 -10.03 27.52 6.67
N SER A 226 -10.24 26.22 6.39
CA SER A 226 -11.38 25.43 6.86
C SER A 226 -10.94 24.31 7.83
N VAL A 227 -11.70 24.13 8.92
CA VAL A 227 -11.40 23.17 10.02
C VAL A 227 -11.41 21.71 9.52
N SER A 228 -12.17 21.43 8.47
CA SER A 228 -12.22 20.16 7.75
C SER A 228 -13.09 20.37 6.53
N GLY A 229 -12.87 19.61 5.48
CA GLY A 229 -13.69 19.74 4.28
C GLY A 229 -13.29 18.76 3.20
N SER A 230 -14.06 18.80 2.12
CA SER A 230 -13.77 18.06 0.90
C SER A 230 -13.98 18.97 -0.30
N LEU A 231 -13.08 18.90 -1.27
CA LEU A 231 -13.21 19.56 -2.55
C LEU A 231 -13.17 18.51 -3.65
N THR A 232 -14.26 18.37 -4.40
CA THR A 232 -14.31 17.53 -5.59
C THR A 232 -14.10 18.40 -6.82
N THR A 233 -13.11 18.05 -7.64
CA THR A 233 -12.92 18.61 -8.98
C THR A 233 -13.22 17.55 -10.01
N SER A 234 -13.76 17.95 -11.16
CA SER A 234 -14.03 17.01 -12.24
C SER A 234 -13.64 17.59 -13.58
N PHE A 235 -13.07 16.76 -14.45
CA PHE A 235 -12.84 17.10 -15.85
C PHE A 235 -13.39 16.00 -16.75
N LYS A 236 -13.79 16.38 -17.96
CA LYS A 236 -14.27 15.46 -19.00
C LYS A 236 -13.18 15.31 -20.05
N THR A 237 -12.89 14.08 -20.41
CA THR A 237 -11.94 13.75 -21.47
C THR A 237 -12.65 12.90 -22.51
N SER A 238 -12.41 13.22 -23.77
CA SER A 238 -12.85 12.41 -24.91
C SER A 238 -11.61 11.95 -25.68
N SER A 239 -11.56 10.67 -26.01
CA SER A 239 -10.51 10.11 -26.83
C SER A 239 -11.07 9.21 -27.91
N THR A 240 -10.81 9.58 -29.16
CA THR A 240 -11.14 8.78 -30.33
C THR A 240 -9.87 8.18 -30.92
N LEU A 241 -9.89 6.86 -31.15
CA LEU A 241 -8.90 6.15 -31.96
C LEU A 241 -9.60 5.62 -33.20
N ASN A 242 -8.95 5.75 -34.35
CA ASN A 242 -9.46 5.24 -35.62
C ASN A 242 -8.33 4.60 -36.43
N GLY A 243 -8.70 3.70 -37.33
CA GLY A 243 -7.78 3.01 -38.21
C GLY A 243 -8.49 2.09 -39.20
N GLU A 244 -7.73 1.49 -40.10
CA GLU A 244 -8.19 0.39 -40.95
C GLU A 244 -7.83 -0.94 -40.28
N VAL A 245 -8.72 -1.93 -40.36
CA VAL A 245 -8.45 -3.27 -39.84
C VAL A 245 -8.75 -4.32 -40.91
N GLY A 246 -7.76 -5.17 -41.20
CA GLY A 246 -7.90 -6.29 -42.12
C GLY A 246 -8.60 -7.51 -41.51
N SER A 247 -8.34 -7.77 -40.22
CA SER A 247 -8.84 -8.95 -39.49
C SER A 247 -9.43 -8.59 -38.13
N ARG A 248 -8.60 -8.20 -37.16
CA ARG A 248 -9.04 -7.89 -35.80
C ARG A 248 -8.10 -6.90 -35.10
N VAL A 249 -8.70 -6.00 -34.34
CA VAL A 249 -7.99 -5.04 -33.50
C VAL A 249 -8.66 -4.96 -32.14
N ASP A 250 -7.87 -5.00 -31.07
CA ASP A 250 -8.34 -4.80 -29.70
C ASP A 250 -7.93 -3.39 -29.26
N VAL A 251 -8.88 -2.61 -28.75
CA VAL A 251 -8.68 -1.24 -28.29
C VAL A 251 -8.95 -1.20 -26.80
N LEU A 252 -8.05 -0.61 -26.03
CA LEU A 252 -8.09 -0.57 -24.57
C LEU A 252 -7.87 0.86 -24.08
N ALA A 253 -8.79 1.36 -23.26
CA ALA A 253 -8.62 2.59 -22.49
C ALA A 253 -8.49 2.24 -21.01
N THR A 254 -7.40 2.67 -20.37
CA THR A 254 -7.15 2.48 -18.93
C THR A 254 -6.84 3.81 -18.24
N GLN A 255 -7.10 3.87 -16.93
CA GLN A 255 -6.82 5.02 -16.08
C GLN A 255 -6.06 4.58 -14.83
N ARG A 256 -4.92 5.21 -14.55
CA ARG A 256 -4.21 5.00 -13.29
C ARG A 256 -4.63 6.04 -12.26
N ARG A 257 -5.03 5.58 -11.07
CA ARG A 257 -5.25 6.41 -9.89
C ARG A 257 -4.02 6.35 -8.99
N GLN A 258 -3.78 7.45 -8.29
CA GLN A 258 -2.76 7.56 -7.26
C GLN A 258 -3.41 8.14 -6.02
N VAL A 259 -3.26 7.46 -4.89
CA VAL A 259 -3.64 7.97 -3.58
C VAL A 259 -2.39 8.52 -2.91
N ARG A 260 -2.48 9.76 -2.41
CA ARG A 260 -1.42 10.44 -1.66
C ARG A 260 -2.01 10.96 -0.36
N ARG A 261 -1.37 10.64 0.77
CA ARG A 261 -1.75 11.16 2.08
C ARG A 261 -0.63 12.07 2.57
N PHE A 262 -1.04 13.20 3.15
CA PHE A 262 -0.16 14.22 3.69
C PHE A 262 -0.51 14.46 5.15
N ASP A 263 0.49 14.39 6.01
CA ASP A 263 0.41 14.89 7.37
C ASP A 263 0.90 16.33 7.36
N TYR A 264 0.20 17.23 8.06
CA TYR A 264 0.62 18.63 8.12
C TYR A 264 0.55 19.19 9.53
N GLU A 265 1.50 20.07 9.84
CA GLU A 265 1.58 20.78 11.12
C GLU A 265 1.72 22.28 10.90
N PHE A 266 0.80 23.05 11.49
CA PHE A 266 0.81 24.50 11.46
C PHE A 266 1.30 25.08 12.78
N PRO A 267 2.39 25.87 12.79
CA PRO A 267 2.71 26.69 13.95
C PRO A 267 1.72 27.86 14.03
N VAL A 268 1.09 28.04 15.19
CA VAL A 268 0.24 29.19 15.49
C VAL A 268 0.94 30.07 16.52
N SER A 269 1.18 31.33 16.16
CA SER A 269 1.68 32.36 17.06
C SER A 269 0.57 33.37 17.39
N PHE A 270 0.75 34.10 18.49
CA PHE A 270 -0.16 35.16 18.92
C PHE A 270 0.55 36.50 18.89
N GLY A 271 -0.16 37.55 18.50
CA GLY A 271 0.40 38.89 18.31
C GLY A 271 -0.59 40.00 18.64
N GLY A 272 -0.09 41.22 18.75
CA GLY A 272 -0.85 42.42 19.05
C GLY A 272 -0.69 42.87 20.48
N TRP A 273 -1.80 43.26 21.10
CA TRP A 273 -1.80 43.93 22.41
C TRP A 273 -2.78 43.29 23.38
N VAL A 274 -2.30 43.01 24.59
CA VAL A 274 -3.12 42.58 25.74
C VAL A 274 -3.31 43.77 26.68
N ALA A 275 -4.49 43.86 27.31
CA ALA A 275 -4.72 44.83 28.39
C ALA A 275 -4.42 44.16 29.72
N LEU A 276 -3.45 44.65 30.47
CA LEU A 276 -3.13 44.15 31.81
C LEU A 276 -3.74 45.05 32.87
N TYR A 277 -4.42 44.46 33.85
CA TYR A 277 -4.99 45.16 34.99
C TYR A 277 -4.11 45.01 36.22
N TYR A 278 -3.77 46.13 36.83
CA TYR A 278 -3.00 46.23 38.07
C TYR A 278 -3.92 46.75 39.19
N PRO A 279 -3.73 46.30 40.45
CA PRO A 279 -4.55 46.73 41.59
C PRO A 279 -4.45 48.24 41.86
N GLU A 280 -3.42 48.90 41.34
CA GLU A 280 -3.16 50.33 41.48
C GLU A 280 -2.49 50.91 40.22
N PRO A 281 -2.48 52.26 40.05
CA PRO A 281 -1.86 52.87 38.89
C PRO A 281 -0.36 52.58 38.79
N VAL A 282 0.04 52.06 37.64
CA VAL A 282 1.43 51.81 37.28
C VAL A 282 1.83 52.61 36.06
N GLU A 283 3.12 52.84 35.90
CA GLU A 283 3.64 53.68 34.83
C GLU A 283 3.27 53.09 33.44
N VAL A 284 3.02 53.94 32.45
CA VAL A 284 2.66 53.55 31.07
C VAL A 284 3.91 53.65 30.17
N LYS A 285 4.27 52.58 29.44
CA LYS A 285 5.50 52.53 28.60
C LYS A 285 5.16 52.41 27.11
N GLU A 286 4.14 51.63 26.81
CA GLU A 286 3.67 51.22 25.48
C GLU A 286 2.83 52.34 24.86
N THR A 287 3.45 53.52 24.72
CA THR A 287 2.80 54.75 24.27
C THR A 287 3.06 55.03 22.79
N ARG A 288 2.20 55.83 22.16
CA ARG A 288 2.35 56.20 20.74
C ARG A 288 3.70 56.93 20.49
N PRO A 289 4.38 56.66 19.35
CA PRO A 289 3.92 55.87 18.20
C PRO A 289 4.16 54.35 18.30
N ASP A 290 5.02 53.90 19.22
CA ASP A 290 5.51 52.51 19.27
C ASP A 290 4.57 51.55 20.02
N GLY A 291 3.56 52.09 20.70
CA GLY A 291 2.48 51.35 21.35
C GLY A 291 1.11 52.02 21.18
N PRO A 292 0.02 51.35 21.59
CA PRO A 292 -1.33 51.76 21.24
C PRO A 292 -1.89 52.80 22.22
N GLN A 293 -1.28 52.95 23.40
CA GLN A 293 -1.76 53.80 24.49
C GLN A 293 -1.29 55.26 24.30
N ALA A 294 -2.09 56.23 24.77
CA ALA A 294 -1.67 57.63 24.78
C ALA A 294 -0.53 57.85 25.79
N ARG A 295 0.32 58.87 25.57
CA ARG A 295 1.39 59.25 26.50
C ARG A 295 0.87 59.79 27.84
N GLU A 296 -0.37 60.26 27.85
CA GLU A 296 -1.07 60.71 29.04
C GLU A 296 -2.34 59.86 29.26
N PRO A 297 -2.65 59.45 30.51
CA PRO A 297 -1.90 59.73 31.74
C PRO A 297 -0.61 58.90 31.88
N LYS A 298 0.38 59.41 32.63
CA LYS A 298 1.67 58.72 32.88
C LYS A 298 1.51 57.43 33.70
N TYR A 299 0.47 57.36 34.53
CA TYR A 299 0.13 56.19 35.35
C TYR A 299 -1.31 55.77 35.05
N ALA A 300 -1.53 54.46 34.91
CA ALA A 300 -2.85 53.88 34.68
C ALA A 300 -2.97 52.51 35.34
N LYS A 301 -4.19 52.12 35.74
CA LYS A 301 -4.47 50.77 36.25
C LYS A 301 -4.54 49.72 35.15
N VAL A 302 -4.89 50.14 33.92
CA VAL A 302 -4.93 49.28 32.74
C VAL A 302 -3.89 49.78 31.75
N ILE A 303 -2.92 48.93 31.42
CA ILE A 303 -1.86 49.25 30.46
C ILE A 303 -1.85 48.26 29.30
N ALA A 304 -1.41 48.73 28.14
CA ALA A 304 -1.15 47.87 27.00
C ALA A 304 0.17 47.11 27.20
N TRP A 305 0.20 45.84 26.83
CA TRP A 305 1.41 45.03 26.81
C TRP A 305 1.54 44.25 25.51
N LYS A 306 2.77 44.04 25.04
CA LYS A 306 3.03 43.33 23.77
C LYS A 306 2.65 41.86 23.91
N LEU A 307 1.89 41.31 22.96
CA LEU A 307 1.51 39.91 22.93
C LEU A 307 2.42 39.13 21.97
N GLY A 308 2.96 38.00 22.44
CA GLY A 308 3.77 37.04 21.68
C GLY A 308 4.73 37.70 20.68
N GLU A 309 4.50 37.50 19.37
CA GLU A 309 5.37 37.97 18.29
C GLU A 309 5.53 39.50 18.20
N THR A 310 4.71 40.28 18.91
CA THR A 310 4.81 41.75 18.95
C THR A 310 5.91 42.23 19.90
N GLY A 311 6.40 41.37 20.80
CA GLY A 311 7.53 41.65 21.69
C GLY A 311 8.68 40.65 21.50
N THR A 312 9.76 40.88 22.23
CA THR A 312 10.86 39.90 22.34
C THR A 312 10.47 38.80 23.33
N ALA A 313 11.11 37.64 23.26
CA ALA A 313 10.85 36.53 24.20
C ALA A 313 10.99 36.95 25.69
N ALA A 314 11.86 37.92 25.97
CA ALA A 314 12.08 38.46 27.32
C ALA A 314 10.98 39.43 27.80
N GLU A 315 10.18 40.00 26.88
CA GLU A 315 9.26 41.10 27.20
C GLU A 315 7.79 40.82 26.83
N ALA A 316 7.51 39.91 25.90
CA ALA A 316 6.16 39.67 25.40
C ALA A 316 5.31 38.85 26.38
N PHE A 317 4.05 39.21 26.56
CA PHE A 317 3.06 38.35 27.20
C PHE A 317 2.82 37.11 26.33
N ASP A 318 2.95 35.91 26.87
CA ASP A 318 2.86 34.67 26.08
C ASP A 318 1.60 33.87 26.43
N LEU A 319 0.90 33.35 25.42
CA LEU A 319 -0.26 32.48 25.61
C LEU A 319 0.09 31.00 25.47
N THR A 320 1.28 30.67 24.99
CA THR A 320 1.76 29.30 24.81
C THR A 320 2.42 28.77 26.09
N ASP A 321 2.43 27.45 26.28
CA ASP A 321 3.14 26.83 27.41
C ASP A 321 4.66 26.90 27.15
N GLU A 322 5.48 27.03 28.20
CA GLU A 322 6.93 27.28 28.05
C GLU A 322 7.61 26.19 27.20
N GLY A 323 8.30 26.62 26.13
CA GLY A 323 8.98 25.74 25.18
C GLY A 323 8.05 24.90 24.28
N LYS A 324 6.73 25.12 24.33
CA LYS A 324 5.73 24.37 23.55
C LYS A 324 4.94 25.30 22.63
N PRO A 325 5.46 25.59 21.42
CA PRO A 325 4.69 26.35 20.44
C PRO A 325 3.36 25.64 20.15
N PHE A 326 2.31 26.41 19.91
CA PHE A 326 1.02 25.82 19.58
C PHE A 326 1.09 25.25 18.15
N MET A 327 1.01 23.93 18.03
CA MET A 327 1.05 23.22 16.75
C MET A 327 -0.33 22.62 16.47
N GLN A 328 -0.88 22.94 15.30
CA GLN A 328 -2.14 22.38 14.84
C GLN A 328 -1.85 21.32 13.78
N LYS A 329 -2.20 20.07 14.09
CA LYS A 329 -1.95 18.93 13.22
C LYS A 329 -3.19 18.57 12.41
N GLY A 330 -2.98 18.02 11.22
CA GLY A 330 -4.06 17.44 10.43
C GLY A 330 -3.55 16.47 9.39
N GLU A 331 -4.49 15.76 8.79
CA GLU A 331 -4.25 14.82 7.70
C GLU A 331 -5.06 15.25 6.48
N ALA A 332 -4.45 15.18 5.31
CA ALA A 332 -5.08 15.39 4.02
C ALA A 332 -4.88 14.17 3.13
N GLU A 333 -5.92 13.78 2.40
CA GLU A 333 -5.88 12.71 1.42
C GLU A 333 -6.28 13.25 0.06
N VAL A 334 -5.42 13.01 -0.92
CA VAL A 334 -5.59 13.39 -2.31
C VAL A 334 -5.66 12.13 -3.15
N VAL A 335 -6.75 11.97 -3.89
CA VAL A 335 -6.83 11.00 -4.99
C VAL A 335 -6.60 11.76 -6.29
N SER A 336 -5.50 11.46 -6.98
CA SER A 336 -5.12 12.07 -8.26
C SER A 336 -5.06 11.02 -9.37
N THR A 337 -5.28 11.44 -10.61
CA THR A 337 -5.17 10.58 -11.80
C THR A 337 -3.89 10.94 -12.55
N LEU A 338 -2.96 9.99 -12.67
CA LEU A 338 -1.62 10.27 -13.22
C LEU A 338 -1.60 10.37 -14.75
N ALA A 339 -2.37 9.53 -15.45
CA ALA A 339 -2.53 9.58 -16.92
C ALA A 339 -3.67 8.65 -17.37
N GLY A 340 -4.45 9.09 -18.37
CA GLY A 340 -5.37 8.21 -19.11
C GLY A 340 -4.66 7.68 -20.34
N VAL A 341 -4.64 6.36 -20.51
CA VAL A 341 -3.92 5.67 -21.59
C VAL A 341 -4.94 5.00 -22.51
N HIS A 342 -4.92 5.35 -23.80
CA HIS A 342 -5.81 4.78 -24.81
C HIS A 342 -4.97 4.15 -25.93
N GLU A 343 -4.97 2.83 -25.99
CA GLU A 343 -4.03 1.99 -26.76
C GLU A 343 -4.76 1.10 -27.76
N VAL A 344 -4.13 0.87 -28.92
CA VAL A 344 -4.58 -0.03 -29.99
C VAL A 344 -3.60 -1.20 -30.11
N PHE A 345 -4.12 -2.42 -30.14
CA PHE A 345 -3.37 -3.64 -30.38
C PHE A 345 -3.88 -4.30 -31.68
N GLU A 346 -3.04 -4.35 -32.71
CA GLU A 346 -3.33 -5.08 -33.94
C GLU A 346 -2.85 -6.54 -33.80
N LEU A 347 -3.72 -7.51 -34.08
CA LEU A 347 -3.40 -8.95 -34.00
C LEU A 347 -3.46 -9.58 -35.40
N GLU A 348 -2.35 -10.22 -35.76
CA GLU A 348 -2.02 -11.11 -36.90
C GLU A 348 -2.98 -11.25 -38.10
N LYS A 349 -2.36 -11.30 -39.30
CA LYS A 349 -2.99 -11.70 -40.58
C LYS A 349 -3.59 -13.11 -40.44
N LEU A 350 -4.88 -13.26 -40.73
CA LEU A 350 -5.53 -14.57 -40.87
C LEU A 350 -5.25 -15.09 -42.29
N GLU A 351 -4.45 -16.16 -42.42
CA GLU A 351 -4.43 -16.94 -43.67
C GLU A 351 -5.65 -17.88 -43.71
N PHE A 352 -6.57 -17.62 -44.64
CA PHE A 352 -7.78 -18.41 -44.78
C PHE A 352 -7.54 -19.64 -45.67
N ASP A 353 -7.20 -20.79 -45.06
CA ASP A 353 -7.19 -22.09 -45.74
C ASP A 353 -8.61 -22.70 -45.71
N ILE A 354 -9.18 -22.95 -46.90
CA ILE A 354 -10.52 -23.52 -47.10
C ILE A 354 -10.73 -24.88 -46.40
N LYS A 355 -9.63 -25.58 -46.07
CA LYS A 355 -9.64 -26.82 -45.28
C LYS A 355 -10.03 -26.61 -43.80
N ARG A 356 -10.01 -25.37 -43.29
CA ARG A 356 -10.37 -25.01 -41.91
C ARG A 356 -11.78 -24.42 -41.77
N HIS A 357 -12.55 -24.40 -42.85
CA HIS A 357 -13.92 -23.89 -42.85
C HIS A 357 -14.86 -24.85 -42.08
N PRO A 358 -15.77 -24.36 -41.20
CA PRO A 358 -16.60 -25.19 -40.30
C PRO A 358 -17.61 -26.14 -40.98
N LEU A 359 -17.70 -26.12 -42.31
CA LEU A 359 -18.49 -27.07 -43.11
C LEU A 359 -17.62 -28.12 -43.83
N HIS A 360 -16.30 -28.07 -43.66
CA HIS A 360 -15.40 -29.05 -44.24
C HIS A 360 -15.41 -30.32 -43.38
N LYS A 361 -15.85 -31.44 -43.97
CA LYS A 361 -15.80 -32.76 -43.33
C LYS A 361 -14.48 -33.45 -43.71
N GLY A 362 -13.53 -33.49 -42.80
CA GLY A 362 -12.28 -34.23 -42.94
C GLY A 362 -11.32 -34.01 -41.75
N ASP A 363 -11.24 -35.03 -40.89
CA ASP A 363 -10.28 -35.38 -39.83
C ASP A 363 -9.63 -34.25 -39.00
N GLY A 364 -10.21 -34.00 -37.82
CA GLY A 364 -9.83 -32.92 -36.91
C GLY A 364 -8.62 -33.18 -36.01
N LYS A 365 -7.91 -32.09 -35.66
CA LYS A 365 -7.17 -31.85 -34.41
C LYS A 365 -7.10 -30.34 -34.10
N GLU A 366 -7.28 -29.96 -32.84
CA GLU A 366 -7.27 -28.58 -32.30
C GLU A 366 -5.86 -27.92 -32.34
N GLN A 367 -5.80 -26.58 -32.34
CA GLN A 367 -4.57 -25.79 -32.53
C GLN A 367 -3.94 -25.37 -31.18
N GLU A 368 -2.77 -25.95 -30.87
CA GLU A 368 -1.93 -25.70 -29.68
C GLU A 368 -1.07 -24.42 -29.82
N SER A 369 -0.92 -23.64 -28.74
CA SER A 369 0.18 -22.68 -28.58
C SER A 369 1.51 -23.46 -28.42
N PRO A 370 2.68 -22.91 -28.78
CA PRO A 370 3.92 -23.69 -28.81
C PRO A 370 4.40 -23.98 -27.38
N ARG A 371 3.85 -25.01 -26.76
CA ARG A 371 4.35 -25.58 -25.52
C ARG A 371 5.60 -26.35 -25.88
N LYS A 372 6.76 -25.95 -25.33
CA LYS A 372 7.93 -26.85 -25.36
C LYS A 372 7.50 -28.14 -24.68
N THR A 373 7.59 -29.26 -25.41
CA THR A 373 7.19 -30.57 -24.91
C THR A 373 7.94 -30.86 -23.60
N PRO A 374 7.25 -31.38 -22.57
CA PRO A 374 7.90 -31.82 -21.34
C PRO A 374 9.06 -32.75 -21.65
N VAL A 375 10.22 -32.50 -21.05
CA VAL A 375 11.41 -33.32 -21.24
C VAL A 375 11.39 -34.42 -20.19
N GLU A 376 11.39 -35.67 -20.63
CA GLU A 376 11.58 -36.83 -19.75
C GLU A 376 13.04 -36.86 -19.28
N LEU A 377 13.27 -36.74 -17.97
CA LEU A 377 14.60 -36.79 -17.37
C LEU A 377 14.96 -38.18 -16.89
N ALA A 378 14.00 -38.87 -16.28
CA ALA A 378 14.21 -40.19 -15.72
C ALA A 378 12.91 -40.99 -15.66
N THR A 379 13.02 -42.31 -15.60
CA THR A 379 11.90 -43.25 -15.54
C THR A 379 12.18 -44.40 -14.57
N GLY A 380 11.16 -45.21 -14.28
CA GLY A 380 11.29 -46.41 -13.45
C GLY A 380 10.96 -46.21 -11.96
N PHE A 381 10.27 -45.12 -11.61
CA PHE A 381 9.93 -44.77 -10.23
C PHE A 381 8.57 -45.31 -9.74
N GLY A 382 8.01 -46.32 -10.41
CA GLY A 382 6.71 -46.89 -10.03
C GLY A 382 5.60 -45.84 -10.00
N THR A 383 4.89 -45.72 -8.88
CA THR A 383 3.86 -44.70 -8.67
C THR A 383 4.44 -43.48 -7.94
N ALA A 384 5.03 -42.57 -8.71
CA ALA A 384 5.77 -41.43 -8.18
C ALA A 384 4.86 -40.28 -7.66
N ASP A 385 4.29 -40.44 -6.47
CA ASP A 385 3.27 -39.53 -5.90
C ASP A 385 3.85 -38.25 -5.24
N GLY A 386 5.13 -38.25 -4.91
CA GLY A 386 5.79 -37.15 -4.20
C GLY A 386 7.18 -36.84 -4.76
N LEU A 387 7.54 -35.56 -4.68
CA LEU A 387 8.77 -35.00 -5.21
C LEU A 387 9.25 -33.89 -4.27
N ALA A 388 10.54 -33.92 -3.93
CA ALA A 388 11.23 -32.79 -3.32
C ALA A 388 12.59 -32.58 -3.97
N LEU A 389 13.04 -31.32 -4.05
CA LEU A 389 14.27 -30.95 -4.74
C LEU A 389 15.32 -30.45 -3.76
N ASP A 390 16.55 -30.89 -3.95
CA ASP A 390 17.77 -30.32 -3.40
C ASP A 390 18.52 -29.66 -4.57
N LEU A 391 18.15 -28.41 -4.87
CA LEU A 391 18.67 -27.68 -6.03
C LEU A 391 20.16 -27.37 -5.89
N VAL A 392 20.67 -27.21 -4.65
CA VAL A 392 22.09 -26.93 -4.39
C VAL A 392 22.95 -28.10 -4.84
N ASN A 393 22.53 -29.34 -4.56
CA ASN A 393 23.24 -30.54 -4.98
C ASN A 393 22.72 -31.13 -6.30
N GLN A 394 21.76 -30.46 -6.95
CA GLN A 394 21.09 -30.92 -8.18
C GLN A 394 20.49 -32.33 -8.02
N LYS A 395 19.80 -32.58 -6.91
CA LYS A 395 19.16 -33.87 -6.61
C LYS A 395 17.65 -33.73 -6.48
N ALA A 396 16.93 -34.78 -6.88
CA ALA A 396 15.51 -34.96 -6.62
C ALA A 396 15.28 -36.18 -5.75
N TYR A 397 14.29 -36.08 -4.86
CA TYR A 397 13.83 -37.15 -4.00
C TYR A 397 12.41 -37.51 -4.40
N VAL A 398 12.21 -38.75 -4.87
CA VAL A 398 10.94 -39.20 -5.45
C VAL A 398 10.39 -40.38 -4.66
N THR A 399 9.14 -40.30 -4.23
CA THR A 399 8.47 -41.39 -3.50
C THR A 399 7.67 -42.28 -4.45
N ASP A 400 7.99 -43.57 -4.50
CA ASP A 400 7.13 -44.60 -5.09
C ASP A 400 6.15 -45.08 -4.04
N ARG A 401 4.89 -44.68 -4.17
CA ARG A 401 3.86 -44.97 -3.18
C ARG A 401 3.53 -46.44 -3.06
N TYR A 402 3.43 -47.10 -4.21
CA TYR A 402 3.04 -48.51 -4.29
C TYR A 402 4.32 -49.36 -4.46
N ASN A 403 4.21 -50.67 -4.64
CA ASN A 403 5.39 -51.56 -4.78
C ASN A 403 6.30 -51.68 -3.54
N GLY A 404 5.71 -51.62 -2.35
CA GLY A 404 6.43 -51.76 -1.09
C GLY A 404 6.95 -50.44 -0.51
N GLY A 405 6.69 -49.31 -1.18
CA GLY A 405 7.05 -47.97 -0.70
C GLY A 405 8.54 -47.70 -0.87
N LYS A 406 8.94 -46.79 -1.76
CA LYS A 406 10.36 -46.49 -1.97
C LYS A 406 10.66 -45.01 -2.00
N LEU A 407 11.87 -44.65 -1.60
CA LEU A 407 12.43 -43.32 -1.77
C LEU A 407 13.64 -43.39 -2.70
N TYR A 408 13.53 -42.74 -3.86
CA TYR A 408 14.59 -42.62 -4.84
C TYR A 408 15.32 -41.30 -4.64
N LYS A 409 16.65 -41.31 -4.71
CA LYS A 409 17.47 -40.11 -4.91
C LYS A 409 17.98 -40.11 -6.34
N VAL A 410 17.65 -39.06 -7.08
CA VAL A 410 17.90 -38.94 -8.52
C VAL A 410 18.78 -37.71 -8.78
N ASP A 411 19.74 -37.86 -9.66
CA ASP A 411 20.56 -36.77 -10.17
C ASP A 411 19.80 -36.00 -11.26
N LEU A 412 19.57 -34.70 -11.06
CA LEU A 412 18.79 -33.87 -11.98
C LEU A 412 19.51 -33.59 -13.30
N ALA A 413 20.85 -33.64 -13.29
CA ALA A 413 21.66 -33.35 -14.48
C ALA A 413 21.70 -34.54 -15.46
N SER A 414 21.88 -35.75 -14.94
CA SER A 414 22.01 -36.98 -15.72
C SER A 414 20.73 -37.80 -15.82
N GLY A 415 19.76 -37.59 -14.92
CA GLY A 415 18.59 -38.47 -14.77
C GLY A 415 18.90 -39.80 -14.08
N GLY A 416 20.15 -40.01 -13.64
CA GLY A 416 20.57 -41.25 -12.98
C GLY A 416 20.02 -41.37 -11.56
N THR A 417 19.68 -42.59 -11.14
CA THR A 417 19.35 -42.87 -9.73
C THR A 417 20.63 -43.07 -8.93
N ASP A 418 20.90 -42.20 -7.95
CA ASP A 418 22.03 -42.30 -7.02
C ASP A 418 21.85 -43.51 -6.09
N TRP A 419 20.68 -43.62 -5.49
CA TRP A 419 20.28 -44.75 -4.66
C TRP A 419 18.75 -44.84 -4.54
N VAL A 420 18.29 -46.03 -4.15
CA VAL A 420 16.91 -46.32 -3.79
C VAL A 420 16.87 -46.93 -2.40
N LEU A 421 15.91 -46.50 -1.59
CA LEU A 421 15.66 -47.02 -0.25
C LEU A 421 14.25 -47.61 -0.21
N GLU A 422 14.13 -48.86 0.20
CA GLU A 422 12.84 -49.45 0.58
C GLU A 422 12.38 -48.82 1.90
N THR A 423 11.14 -48.35 1.93
CA THR A 423 10.53 -47.64 3.06
C THR A 423 9.32 -48.41 3.56
N PRO A 424 8.93 -48.27 4.84
CA PRO A 424 7.73 -48.92 5.32
C PRO A 424 6.47 -48.18 4.85
N GLY A 425 5.45 -48.92 4.42
CA GLY A 425 4.10 -48.40 4.18
C GLY A 425 3.87 -47.81 2.78
N GLU A 426 2.86 -46.93 2.67
CA GLU A 426 2.50 -46.25 1.42
C GLU A 426 2.99 -44.79 1.45
N VAL A 427 4.17 -44.53 0.89
CA VAL A 427 4.81 -43.21 0.94
C VAL A 427 4.23 -42.25 -0.10
N ASN A 428 3.63 -41.15 0.34
CA ASN A 428 2.98 -40.20 -0.56
C ASN A 428 3.84 -38.99 -0.87
N ALA A 429 4.16 -38.19 0.14
CA ALA A 429 4.87 -36.93 -0.01
C ALA A 429 6.18 -36.97 0.77
N VAL A 430 7.16 -36.21 0.29
CA VAL A 430 8.46 -36.02 0.93
C VAL A 430 8.76 -34.53 1.04
N ALA A 431 9.32 -34.11 2.17
CA ALA A 431 9.87 -32.76 2.38
C ALA A 431 11.27 -32.87 2.97
N LEU A 432 12.17 -31.96 2.59
CA LEU A 432 13.59 -32.04 2.95
C LEU A 432 13.95 -31.03 4.04
N ASP A 433 14.58 -31.53 5.09
CA ASP A 433 15.36 -30.76 6.06
C ASP A 433 16.84 -30.96 5.71
N LEU A 434 17.32 -30.19 4.73
CA LEU A 434 18.70 -30.27 4.25
C LEU A 434 19.73 -29.94 5.36
N PRO A 435 19.56 -28.88 6.17
CA PRO A 435 20.48 -28.60 7.28
C PRO A 435 20.53 -29.72 8.34
N GLY A 436 19.38 -30.34 8.63
CA GLY A 436 19.28 -31.48 9.55
C GLY A 436 19.63 -32.84 8.91
N ASN A 437 19.94 -32.86 7.62
CA ASN A 437 20.24 -34.05 6.82
C ASN A 437 19.14 -35.13 6.85
N LYS A 438 17.87 -34.70 6.80
CA LYS A 438 16.69 -35.56 6.93
C LYS A 438 15.67 -35.30 5.84
N ALA A 439 14.94 -36.33 5.44
CA ALA A 439 13.71 -36.23 4.67
C ALA A 439 12.53 -36.68 5.53
N TYR A 440 11.49 -35.84 5.62
CA TYR A 440 10.22 -36.19 6.26
C TYR A 440 9.30 -36.80 5.21
N VAL A 441 8.77 -37.99 5.49
CA VAL A 441 7.98 -38.79 4.55
C VAL A 441 6.62 -39.11 5.15
N ALA A 442 5.56 -38.79 4.40
CA ALA A 442 4.18 -39.06 4.77
C ALA A 442 3.81 -40.51 4.41
N ASP A 443 3.50 -41.32 5.43
CA ASP A 443 3.08 -42.72 5.31
C ASP A 443 1.55 -42.82 5.46
N TYR A 444 0.86 -43.01 4.34
CA TYR A 444 -0.59 -42.99 4.29
C TYR A 444 -1.21 -44.22 4.97
N SER A 445 -0.72 -45.42 4.67
CA SER A 445 -1.28 -46.66 5.21
C SER A 445 -0.79 -46.96 6.62
N GLY A 446 0.46 -46.60 6.95
CA GLY A 446 0.99 -46.63 8.31
C GLY A 446 0.50 -45.48 9.19
N LYS A 447 -0.29 -44.55 8.63
CA LYS A 447 -0.96 -43.44 9.29
C LYS A 447 -0.04 -42.56 10.15
N ARG A 448 1.10 -42.16 9.61
CA ARG A 448 2.15 -41.50 10.40
C ARG A 448 3.09 -40.65 9.53
N LEU A 449 3.93 -39.90 10.22
CA LEU A 449 5.12 -39.30 9.64
C LEU A 449 6.37 -40.05 10.11
N PHE A 450 7.34 -40.27 9.21
CA PHE A 450 8.66 -40.77 9.57
C PHE A 450 9.75 -39.94 8.88
N THR A 451 10.97 -40.04 9.39
CA THR A 451 12.15 -39.41 8.79
C THR A 451 13.10 -40.45 8.22
N VAL A 452 13.77 -40.08 7.13
CA VAL A 452 14.92 -40.79 6.55
C VAL A 452 16.15 -39.91 6.69
N ASN A 453 17.23 -40.43 7.28
CA ASN A 453 18.52 -39.76 7.26
C ASN A 453 19.14 -39.86 5.86
N LEU A 454 19.51 -38.73 5.27
CA LEU A 454 19.93 -38.68 3.87
C LEU A 454 21.35 -39.26 3.61
N SER A 455 22.16 -39.42 4.67
CA SER A 455 23.52 -39.96 4.58
C SER A 455 23.58 -41.45 4.81
N ASP A 456 23.02 -41.93 5.92
CA ASP A 456 23.09 -43.36 6.30
C ASP A 456 21.84 -44.16 5.93
N ARG A 457 20.79 -43.47 5.44
CA ARG A 457 19.51 -44.05 4.97
C ARG A 457 18.71 -44.74 6.09
N SER A 458 19.03 -44.45 7.34
CA SER A 458 18.26 -44.94 8.48
C SER A 458 16.87 -44.31 8.52
N ILE A 459 15.87 -45.11 8.91
CA ILE A 459 14.47 -44.70 9.03
C ILE A 459 14.13 -44.58 10.51
N SER A 460 13.57 -43.44 10.91
CA SER A 460 13.15 -43.18 12.30
C SER A 460 11.71 -42.64 12.33
N PRO A 461 10.84 -43.14 13.21
CA PRO A 461 9.48 -42.61 13.35
C PRO A 461 9.51 -41.18 13.92
N VAL A 462 8.60 -40.32 13.46
CA VAL A 462 8.34 -39.03 14.11
C VAL A 462 7.31 -39.27 15.22
N ARG A 463 7.81 -39.51 16.44
CA ARG A 463 6.97 -39.82 17.60
C ARG A 463 5.96 -38.71 17.87
N GLY A 464 4.70 -39.03 18.12
CA GLY A 464 3.62 -38.06 18.34
C GLY A 464 2.94 -37.58 17.05
N ALA A 465 3.48 -37.93 15.89
CA ALA A 465 2.88 -37.72 14.57
C ALA A 465 2.33 -39.05 14.01
N GLU A 466 1.50 -39.75 14.79
CA GLU A 466 0.79 -40.97 14.38
C GLU A 466 -0.75 -40.80 14.40
N GLY A 467 -1.47 -41.74 13.80
CA GLY A 467 -2.93 -41.80 13.79
C GLY A 467 -3.61 -40.94 12.72
N MET A 468 -2.86 -40.44 11.73
CA MET A 468 -3.36 -39.56 10.67
C MET A 468 -3.11 -40.16 9.29
N TYR A 469 -4.02 -40.03 8.34
CA TYR A 469 -3.79 -40.49 6.96
C TYR A 469 -2.92 -39.48 6.20
N ALA A 470 -1.64 -39.44 6.56
CA ALA A 470 -0.67 -38.48 6.07
C ALA A 470 -0.55 -38.55 4.54
N TYR A 471 -0.77 -37.42 3.86
CA TYR A 471 -0.80 -37.38 2.40
C TYR A 471 0.11 -36.31 1.79
N GLY A 472 0.25 -35.17 2.45
CA GLY A 472 1.13 -34.05 2.10
C GLY A 472 1.90 -33.58 3.32
N VAL A 473 3.10 -33.07 3.11
CA VAL A 473 3.99 -32.58 4.16
C VAL A 473 4.69 -31.31 3.69
N ALA A 474 4.75 -30.30 4.55
CA ALA A 474 5.56 -29.10 4.35
C ALA A 474 6.26 -28.72 5.66
N LEU A 475 7.48 -28.18 5.55
CA LEU A 475 8.32 -27.83 6.69
C LEU A 475 8.45 -26.32 6.81
N ASP A 476 8.33 -25.82 8.03
CA ASP A 476 8.76 -24.49 8.44
C ASP A 476 9.99 -24.68 9.33
N LEU A 477 11.17 -24.75 8.69
CA LEU A 477 12.43 -25.02 9.38
C LEU A 477 12.80 -23.90 10.38
N PRO A 478 12.67 -22.59 10.05
CA PRO A 478 12.94 -21.52 11.02
C PRO A 478 12.01 -21.57 12.24
N GLY A 479 10.73 -21.90 12.03
CA GLY A 479 9.76 -22.08 13.10
C GLY A 479 9.87 -23.43 13.83
N ASN A 480 10.70 -24.34 13.33
CA ASN A 480 10.84 -25.72 13.82
C ASN A 480 9.49 -26.46 13.87
N LYS A 481 8.74 -26.38 12.77
CA LYS A 481 7.40 -26.94 12.62
C LYS A 481 7.27 -27.79 11.37
N VAL A 482 6.34 -28.75 11.42
CA VAL A 482 5.89 -29.51 10.25
C VAL A 482 4.38 -29.44 10.13
N TYR A 483 3.90 -29.25 8.92
CA TYR A 483 2.49 -29.24 8.57
C TYR A 483 2.17 -30.47 7.74
N VAL A 484 1.21 -31.27 8.19
CA VAL A 484 0.83 -32.54 7.56
C VAL A 484 -0.65 -32.51 7.21
N THR A 485 -0.98 -32.88 5.99
CA THR A 485 -2.39 -33.05 5.57
C THR A 485 -2.85 -34.48 5.87
N ASP A 486 -3.97 -34.58 6.57
CA ASP A 486 -4.71 -35.82 6.79
C ASP A 486 -5.88 -35.87 5.80
N VAL A 487 -5.69 -36.62 4.71
CA VAL A 487 -6.61 -36.60 3.58
C VAL A 487 -7.95 -37.25 3.88
N ILE A 488 -8.00 -38.23 4.78
CA ILE A 488 -9.26 -38.92 5.12
C ILE A 488 -10.03 -38.15 6.17
N ASN A 489 -9.35 -37.69 7.22
CA ASN A 489 -10.01 -36.91 8.27
C ASN A 489 -10.25 -35.44 7.87
N GLY A 490 -9.69 -35.00 6.73
CA GLY A 490 -9.91 -33.68 6.16
C GLY A 490 -9.30 -32.57 7.01
N LYS A 491 -8.03 -32.74 7.40
CA LYS A 491 -7.34 -31.78 8.28
C LYS A 491 -5.98 -31.36 7.74
N LEU A 492 -5.60 -30.11 7.99
CA LEU A 492 -4.20 -29.71 8.09
C LEU A 492 -3.81 -29.76 9.56
N ILE A 493 -2.69 -30.40 9.90
CA ILE A 493 -2.23 -30.55 11.29
C ILE A 493 -0.83 -29.93 11.41
N GLU A 494 -0.67 -29.00 12.35
CA GLU A 494 0.62 -28.42 12.72
C GLU A 494 1.22 -29.21 13.89
N PHE A 495 2.46 -29.63 13.72
CA PHE A 495 3.27 -30.20 14.78
C PHE A 495 4.50 -29.31 15.02
N GLY A 496 4.80 -29.04 16.29
CA GLY A 496 6.13 -28.56 16.68
C GLY A 496 7.12 -29.72 16.65
N LEU A 497 8.32 -29.50 16.12
CA LEU A 497 9.38 -30.50 15.99
C LEU A 497 10.36 -30.40 17.17
N ASN A 498 10.05 -31.01 18.30
CA ASN A 498 10.94 -31.00 19.45
C ASN A 498 12.06 -32.03 19.24
N SER A 499 13.19 -31.91 19.97
CA SER A 499 14.35 -32.83 19.82
C SER A 499 14.04 -34.32 20.07
N GLU A 500 12.93 -34.64 20.73
CA GLU A 500 12.56 -36.02 21.11
C GLU A 500 11.22 -36.52 20.52
N SER A 501 10.29 -35.61 20.19
CA SER A 501 8.97 -35.95 19.64
C SER A 501 8.31 -34.75 18.98
N ALA A 502 7.39 -35.01 18.05
CA ALA A 502 6.49 -34.04 17.49
C ALA A 502 5.29 -33.83 18.42
N VAL A 503 4.96 -32.58 18.72
CA VAL A 503 3.79 -32.22 19.53
C VAL A 503 2.75 -31.57 18.64
N LYS A 504 1.55 -32.14 18.56
CA LYS A 504 0.43 -31.53 17.85
C LYS A 504 0.05 -30.21 18.52
N GLN A 505 0.14 -29.12 17.77
CA GLN A 505 -0.16 -27.76 18.26
C GLN A 505 -1.56 -27.33 17.83
N ARG A 506 -1.80 -27.29 16.52
CA ARG A 506 -3.06 -26.81 15.93
C ARG A 506 -3.55 -27.75 14.83
N SER A 507 -4.83 -27.63 14.49
CA SER A 507 -5.38 -28.29 13.30
C SER A 507 -6.53 -27.49 12.70
N TRP A 508 -6.63 -27.52 11.37
CA TRP A 508 -7.66 -26.82 10.61
C TRP A 508 -8.45 -27.79 9.75
N ASP A 509 -9.76 -27.57 9.63
CA ASP A 509 -10.64 -28.43 8.84
C ASP A 509 -10.60 -28.04 7.36
N VAL A 510 -9.95 -28.87 6.55
CA VAL A 510 -9.89 -28.75 5.10
C VAL A 510 -10.31 -30.08 4.49
N PRO A 511 -11.56 -30.22 4.03
CA PRO A 511 -12.06 -31.48 3.50
C PRO A 511 -11.14 -32.03 2.42
N ARG A 512 -10.73 -33.29 2.56
CA ARG A 512 -9.91 -34.02 1.59
C ARG A 512 -8.58 -33.30 1.28
N ALA A 513 -7.95 -32.70 2.29
CA ALA A 513 -6.65 -32.03 2.17
C ALA A 513 -5.57 -32.96 1.60
N ALA A 514 -4.87 -32.53 0.56
CA ALA A 514 -3.91 -33.31 -0.20
C ALA A 514 -2.52 -32.68 -0.21
N GLY A 515 -2.18 -31.86 -1.21
CA GLY A 515 -0.92 -31.10 -1.22
C GLY A 515 -0.93 -29.96 -0.21
N VAL A 516 0.24 -29.61 0.32
CA VAL A 516 0.44 -28.44 1.18
C VAL A 516 1.74 -27.75 0.80
N ALA A 517 1.72 -26.42 0.71
CA ALA A 517 2.90 -25.57 0.55
C ALA A 517 2.76 -24.33 1.44
N LEU A 518 3.87 -23.74 1.85
CA LEU A 518 3.90 -22.61 2.78
C LEU A 518 4.52 -21.38 2.09
N ASN A 519 3.97 -20.19 2.32
CA ASN A 519 4.59 -18.93 1.92
C ASN A 519 4.11 -17.78 2.82
N GLY A 520 5.04 -16.99 3.36
CA GLY A 520 4.75 -15.74 4.07
C GLY A 520 3.70 -15.85 5.17
N GLY A 521 3.83 -16.83 6.08
CA GLY A 521 2.87 -17.05 7.17
C GLY A 521 1.53 -17.69 6.73
N LYS A 522 1.37 -18.05 5.46
CA LYS A 522 0.18 -18.75 4.93
C LYS A 522 0.50 -20.19 4.52
N ALA A 523 -0.48 -21.08 4.66
CA ALA A 523 -0.48 -22.41 4.05
C ALA A 523 -1.46 -22.45 2.88
N TYR A 524 -1.03 -23.06 1.77
CA TYR A 524 -1.87 -23.34 0.62
C TYR A 524 -2.09 -24.84 0.51
N ILE A 525 -3.35 -25.27 0.42
CA ILE A 525 -3.77 -26.66 0.54
C ILE A 525 -4.60 -27.05 -0.66
N GLY A 526 -4.11 -27.99 -1.46
CA GLY A 526 -4.87 -28.59 -2.55
C GLY A 526 -5.78 -29.71 -2.03
N GLN A 527 -6.90 -29.95 -2.70
CA GLN A 527 -7.81 -31.04 -2.36
C GLN A 527 -7.60 -32.29 -3.23
N TYR A 528 -7.84 -33.46 -2.66
CA TYR A 528 -7.65 -34.73 -3.35
C TYR A 528 -8.73 -35.01 -4.40
N ASP A 529 -10.01 -34.81 -4.09
CA ASP A 529 -11.13 -35.18 -4.97
C ASP A 529 -12.26 -34.13 -4.99
N ARG A 530 -11.93 -32.90 -4.58
CA ARG A 530 -12.85 -31.77 -4.51
C ARG A 530 -12.43 -30.58 -5.36
N ASN A 531 -11.34 -30.73 -6.12
CA ASN A 531 -10.90 -29.82 -7.18
C ASN A 531 -10.63 -28.37 -6.75
N GLY A 532 -10.28 -28.16 -5.49
CA GLY A 532 -10.03 -26.84 -4.91
C GLY A 532 -8.59 -26.65 -4.43
N LEU A 533 -8.18 -25.39 -4.41
CA LEU A 533 -7.02 -24.87 -3.70
C LEU A 533 -7.51 -23.92 -2.61
N TYR A 534 -7.06 -24.12 -1.38
CA TYR A 534 -7.42 -23.31 -0.22
C TYR A 534 -6.19 -22.61 0.34
N GLU A 535 -6.39 -21.48 0.99
CA GLU A 535 -5.39 -20.79 1.81
C GLU A 535 -5.80 -20.78 3.27
N ILE A 536 -4.82 -20.80 4.16
CA ILE A 536 -4.97 -20.62 5.61
C ILE A 536 -3.94 -19.60 6.05
N ASP A 537 -4.39 -18.58 6.77
CA ASP A 537 -3.52 -17.69 7.51
C ASP A 537 -3.06 -18.39 8.80
N LEU A 538 -1.76 -18.69 8.92
CA LEU A 538 -1.21 -19.43 10.06
C LEU A 538 -0.88 -18.51 11.24
N GLU A 539 -0.85 -17.19 11.04
CA GLU A 539 -0.58 -16.18 12.06
C GLU A 539 -1.85 -15.76 12.80
N ALA A 540 -3.00 -15.84 12.14
CA ALA A 540 -4.29 -15.61 12.77
C ALA A 540 -4.66 -16.69 13.79
N ASP A 541 -5.15 -16.27 14.96
CA ASP A 541 -5.80 -17.15 15.94
C ASP A 541 -7.06 -17.77 15.30
N ASN A 542 -7.05 -19.08 15.09
CA ASN A 542 -8.07 -19.83 14.33
C ASN A 542 -8.22 -19.41 12.85
N GLY A 543 -7.10 -19.23 12.13
CA GLY A 543 -7.12 -18.96 10.69
C GLY A 543 -8.09 -19.86 9.91
N VAL A 544 -9.19 -19.30 9.42
CA VAL A 544 -10.24 -20.07 8.73
C VAL A 544 -9.76 -20.38 7.30
N PRO A 545 -9.82 -21.66 6.86
CA PRO A 545 -9.51 -22.00 5.47
C PRO A 545 -10.42 -21.29 4.47
N LYS A 546 -9.83 -20.63 3.47
CA LYS A 546 -10.53 -19.88 2.42
C LYS A 546 -10.24 -20.50 1.05
N ALA A 547 -11.26 -20.64 0.22
CA ALA A 547 -11.06 -21.11 -1.14
C ALA A 547 -10.35 -20.04 -1.98
N VAL A 548 -9.26 -20.41 -2.65
CA VAL A 548 -8.51 -19.56 -3.59
C VAL A 548 -8.98 -19.81 -5.01
N ALA A 549 -9.03 -21.08 -5.43
CA ALA A 549 -9.47 -21.49 -6.76
C ALA A 549 -10.24 -22.81 -6.70
N THR A 550 -11.12 -23.02 -7.67
CA THR A 550 -11.88 -24.25 -7.85
C THR A 550 -11.76 -24.72 -9.30
N SER A 551 -12.24 -25.93 -9.60
CA SER A 551 -12.15 -26.54 -10.94
C SER A 551 -10.72 -26.86 -11.40
N LEU A 552 -9.83 -27.15 -10.44
CA LEU A 552 -8.42 -27.49 -10.69
C LEU A 552 -8.17 -28.98 -10.95
N GLY A 553 -9.22 -29.77 -11.13
CA GLY A 553 -9.13 -31.22 -11.33
C GLY A 553 -8.77 -31.99 -10.05
N TYR A 554 -8.13 -33.14 -10.17
CA TYR A 554 -8.09 -34.14 -9.09
C TYR A 554 -6.67 -34.35 -8.57
N SER A 555 -6.55 -34.65 -7.27
CA SER A 555 -5.30 -34.79 -6.52
C SER A 555 -4.38 -33.57 -6.65
N VAL A 556 -4.93 -32.42 -6.25
CA VAL A 556 -4.26 -31.12 -6.31
C VAL A 556 -3.07 -31.11 -5.35
N ARG A 557 -1.85 -31.24 -5.91
CA ARG A 557 -0.60 -30.86 -5.26
C ARG A 557 -0.30 -29.40 -5.57
N VAL A 558 0.53 -28.78 -4.76
CA VAL A 558 0.80 -27.35 -4.83
C VAL A 558 2.28 -27.10 -4.61
N ALA A 559 2.86 -26.26 -5.47
CA ALA A 559 4.15 -25.64 -5.29
C ALA A 559 4.01 -24.13 -5.53
N LEU A 560 4.70 -23.31 -4.75
CA LEU A 560 4.53 -21.85 -4.76
C LEU A 560 5.75 -21.19 -5.35
N ASP A 561 5.54 -20.16 -6.18
CA ASP A 561 6.63 -19.46 -6.84
C ASP A 561 7.34 -18.41 -5.98
N GLY A 562 6.82 -18.17 -4.77
CA GLY A 562 7.33 -17.16 -3.83
C GLY A 562 6.93 -15.72 -4.14
N VAL A 563 6.40 -15.42 -5.33
CA VAL A 563 6.12 -14.06 -5.82
C VAL A 563 4.63 -13.76 -5.91
N GLY A 564 3.79 -14.77 -6.15
CA GLY A 564 2.34 -14.58 -6.21
C GLY A 564 1.53 -15.66 -6.91
N ASN A 565 2.15 -16.74 -7.40
CA ASN A 565 1.47 -17.82 -8.09
C ASN A 565 1.73 -19.19 -7.43
N ALA A 566 0.75 -20.07 -7.58
CA ALA A 566 0.85 -21.49 -7.27
C ALA A 566 0.79 -22.29 -8.55
N TYR A 567 1.68 -23.27 -8.68
CA TYR A 567 1.58 -24.32 -9.68
C TYR A 567 0.92 -25.53 -9.04
N VAL A 568 -0.16 -26.00 -9.66
CA VAL A 568 -0.99 -27.06 -9.10
C VAL A 568 -1.25 -28.17 -10.11
N SER A 569 -1.18 -29.41 -9.62
CA SER A 569 -1.36 -30.61 -10.44
C SER A 569 -2.85 -30.92 -10.63
N ASP A 570 -3.24 -31.21 -11.87
CA ASP A 570 -4.46 -31.93 -12.19
C ASP A 570 -4.07 -33.35 -12.63
N SER A 571 -4.03 -34.28 -11.68
CA SER A 571 -3.50 -35.62 -11.91
C SER A 571 -4.25 -36.36 -13.00
N TYR A 572 -5.59 -36.40 -12.94
CA TYR A 572 -6.37 -37.17 -13.92
C TYR A 572 -6.64 -36.40 -15.22
N GLY A 573 -6.56 -35.07 -15.19
CA GLY A 573 -6.58 -34.27 -16.41
C GLY A 573 -5.23 -34.23 -17.14
N ASN A 574 -4.17 -34.83 -16.56
CA ASN A 574 -2.80 -34.86 -17.08
C ASN A 574 -2.22 -33.47 -17.36
N LYS A 575 -2.57 -32.50 -16.50
CA LYS A 575 -2.32 -31.06 -16.70
C LYS A 575 -1.66 -30.42 -15.48
N LEU A 576 -0.95 -29.33 -15.74
CA LEU A 576 -0.45 -28.41 -14.73
C LEU A 576 -1.16 -27.06 -14.91
N HIS A 577 -1.66 -26.53 -13.80
CA HIS A 577 -2.29 -25.22 -13.75
C HIS A 577 -1.40 -24.21 -13.03
N GLU A 578 -1.33 -23.00 -13.54
CA GLU A 578 -0.83 -21.83 -12.81
C GLU A 578 -2.03 -21.09 -12.24
N VAL A 579 -2.00 -20.79 -10.94
CA VAL A 579 -3.07 -20.15 -10.17
C VAL A 579 -2.51 -18.92 -9.49
N VAL A 580 -3.15 -17.77 -9.65
CA VAL A 580 -2.77 -16.55 -8.93
C VAL A 580 -3.22 -16.69 -7.47
N VAL A 581 -2.27 -16.65 -6.54
CA VAL A 581 -2.52 -16.73 -5.09
C VAL A 581 -2.32 -15.40 -4.37
N ALA A 582 -1.63 -14.44 -5.00
CA ALA A 582 -1.48 -13.08 -4.48
C ALA A 582 -2.84 -12.41 -4.26
N ASP A 583 -2.92 -11.57 -3.23
CA ASP A 583 -4.13 -10.81 -2.91
C ASP A 583 -4.44 -9.78 -4.02
N GLY A 584 -5.71 -9.69 -4.44
CA GLY A 584 -6.18 -8.79 -5.51
C GLY A 584 -7.29 -9.40 -6.38
N GLU A 585 -7.78 -8.66 -7.37
CA GLU A 585 -8.86 -9.12 -8.26
C GLU A 585 -8.48 -10.32 -9.16
N ALA A 586 -7.18 -10.53 -9.37
CA ALA A 586 -6.69 -11.67 -10.12
C ALA A 586 -6.61 -12.96 -9.27
N LYS A 587 -6.75 -12.87 -7.94
CA LYS A 587 -6.69 -14.02 -7.05
C LYS A 587 -7.67 -15.10 -7.48
N GLY A 588 -7.18 -16.33 -7.59
CA GLY A 588 -7.96 -17.49 -8.02
C GLY A 588 -8.08 -17.68 -9.53
N ARG A 589 -7.67 -16.69 -10.36
CA ARG A 589 -7.55 -16.90 -11.80
C ARG A 589 -6.50 -17.98 -12.05
N HIS A 590 -6.81 -18.89 -12.95
CA HIS A 590 -5.92 -19.98 -13.29
C HIS A 590 -5.97 -20.33 -14.77
N ARG A 591 -4.90 -20.93 -15.28
CA ARG A 591 -4.78 -21.41 -16.66
C ARG A 591 -3.95 -22.69 -16.72
N VAL A 592 -4.19 -23.51 -17.74
CA VAL A 592 -3.36 -24.69 -18.03
C VAL A 592 -2.07 -24.24 -18.68
N VAL A 593 -0.95 -24.54 -18.05
CA VAL A 593 0.39 -24.14 -18.51
C VAL A 593 1.20 -25.28 -19.12
N ALA A 594 0.87 -26.53 -18.78
CA ALA A 594 1.42 -27.71 -19.42
C ALA A 594 0.40 -28.84 -19.43
N ASP A 595 0.50 -29.73 -20.41
CA ASP A 595 -0.31 -30.93 -20.58
C ASP A 595 0.52 -32.10 -21.13
N GLY A 596 -0.12 -33.25 -21.30
CA GLY A 596 0.57 -34.48 -21.71
C GLY A 596 1.53 -35.01 -20.64
N LEU A 597 1.33 -34.62 -19.38
CA LEU A 597 2.25 -34.94 -18.28
C LEU A 597 2.07 -36.35 -17.70
N GLY A 598 1.07 -37.11 -18.18
CA GLY A 598 0.59 -38.31 -17.49
C GLY A 598 -0.07 -37.95 -16.15
N THR A 599 -0.22 -38.94 -15.28
CA THR A 599 -0.92 -38.78 -14.01
C THR A 599 -0.05 -38.01 -13.00
N VAL A 600 0.07 -36.70 -13.20
CA VAL A 600 1.00 -35.82 -12.50
C VAL A 600 0.65 -35.69 -11.01
N CYS A 601 1.63 -35.87 -10.13
CA CYS A 601 1.45 -35.81 -8.69
C CYS A 601 2.48 -34.89 -8.05
N GLY A 602 3.74 -35.32 -7.92
CA GLY A 602 4.78 -34.51 -7.28
C GLY A 602 5.15 -33.28 -8.10
N LEU A 603 5.39 -32.15 -7.42
CA LEU A 603 5.78 -30.88 -8.03
C LEU A 603 6.99 -30.30 -7.28
N GLY A 604 7.95 -29.76 -8.03
CA GLY A 604 9.07 -28.99 -7.49
C GLY A 604 9.47 -27.88 -8.46
N LEU A 605 9.80 -26.70 -7.93
CA LEU A 605 10.18 -25.54 -8.73
C LEU A 605 11.68 -25.27 -8.60
N ASP A 606 12.29 -24.89 -9.71
CA ASP A 606 13.67 -24.43 -9.80
C ASP A 606 13.66 -23.01 -10.38
N HIS A 607 13.67 -22.04 -9.46
CA HIS A 607 13.57 -20.62 -9.77
C HIS A 607 14.78 -20.08 -10.53
N ASP A 608 15.96 -20.63 -10.27
CA ASP A 608 17.20 -20.15 -10.86
C ASP A 608 17.24 -20.45 -12.37
N ASN A 609 16.64 -21.58 -12.77
CA ASN A 609 16.62 -22.02 -14.17
C ASN A 609 15.26 -21.84 -14.88
N GLY A 610 14.23 -21.36 -14.18
CA GLY A 610 12.88 -21.22 -14.73
C GLY A 610 12.23 -22.57 -15.07
N TRP A 611 12.53 -23.62 -14.28
CA TRP A 611 12.07 -24.98 -14.54
C TRP A 611 11.06 -25.48 -13.50
N ILE A 612 10.14 -26.31 -13.97
CA ILE A 612 9.22 -27.06 -13.11
C ILE A 612 9.49 -28.54 -13.31
N TYR A 613 9.79 -29.23 -12.22
CA TYR A 613 9.93 -30.68 -12.18
C TYR A 613 8.63 -31.30 -11.72
N VAL A 614 8.19 -32.35 -12.42
CA VAL A 614 6.98 -33.07 -12.09
C VAL A 614 7.23 -34.58 -12.08
N SER A 615 6.68 -35.27 -11.08
CA SER A 615 6.63 -36.73 -11.05
C SER A 615 5.23 -37.22 -11.36
N ASN A 616 5.11 -38.38 -12.00
CA ASN A 616 3.81 -38.96 -12.37
C ASN A 616 3.68 -40.44 -12.02
N ARG A 617 2.44 -40.96 -12.02
CA ARG A 617 2.18 -42.36 -11.66
C ARG A 617 2.59 -43.38 -12.71
N GLU A 618 3.02 -42.92 -13.88
CA GLU A 618 3.69 -43.74 -14.88
C GLU A 618 5.20 -43.93 -14.57
N GLY A 619 5.67 -43.38 -13.44
CA GLY A 619 7.01 -43.57 -12.91
C GLY A 619 8.05 -42.71 -13.58
N LYS A 620 7.64 -41.56 -14.12
CA LYS A 620 8.52 -40.61 -14.81
C LYS A 620 8.79 -39.37 -13.96
N LEU A 621 9.97 -38.82 -14.12
CA LEU A 621 10.33 -37.46 -13.71
C LEU A 621 10.49 -36.62 -14.98
N LEU A 622 9.64 -35.60 -15.12
CA LEU A 622 9.62 -34.70 -16.27
C LEU A 622 10.06 -33.30 -15.86
N ARG A 623 10.63 -32.56 -16.82
CA ARG A 623 11.00 -31.15 -16.68
C ARG A 623 10.26 -30.30 -17.70
N ILE A 624 9.67 -29.22 -17.21
CA ILE A 624 8.93 -28.23 -17.99
C ILE A 624 9.73 -26.91 -17.96
N SER A 625 9.81 -26.21 -19.08
CA SER A 625 10.56 -24.95 -19.22
C SER A 625 9.73 -23.89 -19.92
N GLY A 626 10.02 -22.61 -19.68
CA GLY A 626 9.33 -21.47 -20.30
C GLY A 626 7.93 -21.20 -19.74
N VAL A 627 7.65 -21.70 -18.53
CA VAL A 627 6.38 -21.53 -17.82
C VAL A 627 6.57 -20.79 -16.50
N LEU A 628 7.63 -21.13 -15.75
CA LEU A 628 8.02 -20.41 -14.54
C LEU A 628 8.73 -19.12 -14.96
N PRO A 629 8.32 -17.93 -14.47
CA PRO A 629 9.01 -16.68 -14.78
C PRO A 629 10.44 -16.71 -14.24
N ASP A 630 11.39 -16.25 -15.06
CA ASP A 630 12.81 -16.19 -14.67
C ASP A 630 13.01 -15.22 -13.50
N ALA A 631 13.77 -15.64 -12.49
CA ALA A 631 14.11 -14.80 -11.33
C ALA A 631 14.86 -13.49 -11.70
N SER A 632 15.42 -13.41 -12.92
CA SER A 632 16.13 -12.24 -13.44
C SER A 632 15.22 -11.16 -14.04
N ALA A 633 13.90 -11.36 -14.09
CA ALA A 633 12.94 -10.35 -14.58
C ALA A 633 12.54 -9.29 -13.54
N THR A 634 13.06 -9.39 -12.30
CA THR A 634 12.86 -8.41 -11.23
C THR A 634 14.21 -7.92 -10.70
N SER A 635 14.86 -7.03 -11.45
CA SER A 635 15.98 -6.20 -10.99
C SER A 635 15.85 -4.79 -11.53
#